data_AF-A0A496Z2H2-F1
#
_entry.id   AF-A0A496Z2H2-F1
#
_cell.length_a   1.000
_cell.length_b   1.000
_cell.length_c   1.000
_cell.angle_alpha   90.00
_cell.angle_beta   90.00
_cell.angle_gamma   90.00
#
_symmetry.space_group_name_H-M   'P 1'
#
loop_
_entity.id
_entity.type
_entity.pdbx_description
1 polymer ?
#
loop_
_entity_poly.entity_id
_entity_poly.type
_entity_poly.pdbx_seq_one_letter_code
_entity_poly.pdbx_strand_id
1 'polypeptide(L)' 'MNGMAKELGLKKNFLDVTELIRSIQRAENNPDCFRRARGHCDQLGCAWRPYCIEKPQHLAYERGETHENE' A
#
# COMPACT_ATOMS: atom_id res chain seq x y z
N MET A 1 -35.64 1.94 -6.80
CA MET A 1 -35.66 0.58 -6.20
C MET A 1 -34.22 0.18 -5.97
N ASN A 2 -33.83 0.09 -4.70
CA ASN A 2 -32.46 -0.08 -4.24
C ASN A 2 -31.97 -1.50 -4.59
N GLY A 3 -31.19 -1.60 -5.66
CA GLY A 3 -30.41 -2.80 -5.95
C GLY A 3 -29.25 -2.88 -4.97
N MET A 4 -29.53 -3.37 -3.75
CA MET A 4 -28.49 -3.84 -2.85
C MET A 4 -27.78 -4.97 -3.58
N ALA A 5 -26.66 -4.65 -4.22
CA ALA A 5 -25.67 -5.63 -4.63
C ALA A 5 -25.24 -6.33 -3.35
N LYS A 6 -25.89 -7.47 -3.12
CA LYS A 6 -25.61 -8.41 -2.03
C LYS A 6 -24.12 -8.67 -2.10
N GLU A 7 -23.41 -8.13 -1.12
CA GLU A 7 -21.98 -8.23 -0.92
C GLU A 7 -21.61 -9.71 -0.97
N LEU A 8 -21.19 -10.16 -2.15
CA LEU A 8 -20.69 -11.50 -2.36
C LEU A 8 -19.47 -11.61 -1.46
N GLY A 9 -19.65 -12.33 -0.35
CA GLY A 9 -18.64 -12.70 0.63
C GLY A 9 -17.56 -13.58 0.00
N LEU A 10 -16.86 -13.06 -0.99
CA LEU A 10 -15.58 -13.53 -1.47
C LEU A 10 -14.64 -13.34 -0.28
N LYS A 11 -14.57 -14.34 0.60
CA LYS A 11 -13.44 -14.52 1.50
C LYS A 11 -12.22 -14.70 0.62
N LYS A 12 -11.64 -13.57 0.26
CA LYS A 12 -10.42 -13.44 -0.48
C LYS A 12 -9.32 -13.98 0.43
N ASN A 13 -8.98 -15.26 0.29
CA ASN A 13 -7.84 -15.91 0.94
C ASN A 13 -6.50 -15.37 0.39
N PHE A 14 -6.44 -14.07 0.08
CA PHE A 14 -5.23 -13.44 -0.40
C PHE A 14 -4.35 -13.13 0.79
N LEU A 15 -3.06 -13.34 0.59
CA LEU A 15 -2.04 -12.89 1.50
C LEU A 15 -2.10 -11.37 1.58
N ASP A 16 -2.12 -10.84 2.80
CA ASP A 16 -1.92 -9.41 3.01
C ASP A 16 -0.45 -9.09 2.69
N VAL A 17 -0.22 -8.63 1.46
CA VAL A 17 1.12 -8.24 0.97
C VAL A 17 1.74 -7.17 1.86
N THR A 18 0.93 -6.32 2.49
CA THR A 18 1.42 -5.30 3.41
C THR A 18 2.04 -5.94 4.64
N GLU A 19 1.32 -6.85 5.28
CA GLU A 19 1.82 -7.56 6.47
C GLU A 19 2.95 -8.52 6.13
N LEU A 20 2.93 -9.14 4.94
CA LEU A 20 4.02 -9.97 4.45
C LEU A 20 5.31 -9.15 4.30
N ILE A 21 5.29 -8.04 3.58
CA ILE A 21 6.49 -7.21 3.37
C ILE A 21 7.01 -6.65 4.70
N ARG A 22 6.11 -6.20 5.57
CA ARG A 22 6.49 -5.74 6.92
C ARG A 22 7.10 -6.85 7.77
N SER A 23 6.66 -8.09 7.60
CA SER A 23 7.28 -9.24 8.28
C SER A 23 8.72 -9.48 7.83
N ILE A 24 9.00 -9.32 6.53
CA ILE A 24 10.35 -9.42 5.97
C ILE A 24 11.24 -8.29 6.52
N GLN A 25 10.75 -7.04 6.51
CA GLN A 25 11.50 -5.91 7.06
C GLN A 25 11.90 -6.14 8.52
N ARG A 26 10.98 -6.65 9.36
CA ARG A 26 11.29 -6.99 10.77
C ARG A 26 12.30 -8.14 10.87
N ALA A 27 12.18 -9.17 10.04
CA ALA A 27 13.12 -10.30 10.02
C ALA A 27 14.55 -9.86 9.64
N GLU A 28 14.69 -8.81 8.83
CA GLU A 28 15.96 -8.18 8.46
C GLU A 28 16.46 -7.14 9.48
N ASN A 29 15.77 -6.96 10.62
CA ASN A 29 16.01 -5.89 11.59
C ASN A 29 15.87 -4.46 11.01
N ASN A 30 15.07 -4.30 9.95
CA ASN A 30 14.70 -3.00 9.39
C ASN A 30 13.37 -2.49 9.99
N PRO A 31 13.15 -1.16 10.06
CA PRO A 31 11.84 -0.61 10.36
C PRO A 31 10.79 -1.06 9.34
N ASP A 32 9.57 -1.38 9.80
CA ASP A 32 8.48 -1.90 8.96
C ASP A 32 7.72 -0.79 8.19
N CYS A 33 8.50 0.03 7.48
CA CYS A 33 8.08 1.30 6.89
C CYS A 33 7.18 1.19 5.64
N PHE A 34 6.96 -0.02 5.11
CA PHE A 34 6.12 -0.22 3.92
C PHE A 34 4.69 0.32 4.12
N ARG A 35 4.27 1.23 3.23
CA ARG A 35 2.98 1.95 3.28
C ARG A 35 2.67 2.65 4.63
N ARG A 36 3.67 2.94 5.46
CA ARG A 36 3.52 3.68 6.74
C ARG A 36 4.24 5.03 6.73
N ALA A 37 5.27 5.15 5.92
CA ALA A 37 6.08 6.36 5.85
C ALA A 37 5.21 7.54 5.39
N ARG A 38 5.00 8.50 6.28
CA ARG A 38 4.21 9.72 6.02
C ARG A 38 5.06 10.73 5.24
N GLY A 39 5.49 10.34 4.04
CA GLY A 39 6.36 11.15 3.18
C GLY A 39 7.85 11.07 3.53
N HIS A 40 8.25 10.23 4.49
CA HIS A 40 9.66 10.07 4.85
C HIS A 40 10.02 8.63 5.21
N CYS A 41 11.14 8.14 4.67
CA CYS A 41 11.74 6.84 4.96
C CYS A 41 13.24 7.05 5.16
N ASP A 42 13.70 6.91 6.41
CA ASP A 42 15.09 7.14 6.82
C ASP A 42 16.07 6.07 6.29
N GLN A 43 15.56 4.89 5.91
CA GLN A 43 16.38 3.81 5.39
C GLN A 43 16.67 4.01 3.90
N LEU A 44 17.80 4.65 3.59
CA LEU A 44 18.22 4.98 2.22
C LEU A 44 18.35 3.74 1.34
N GLY A 45 18.76 2.60 1.92
CA GLY A 45 18.87 1.31 1.24
C GLY A 45 17.57 0.48 1.21
N CYS A 46 16.42 1.04 1.58
CA CYS A 46 15.17 0.28 1.62
C CYS A 46 14.73 -0.11 0.20
N ALA A 47 14.68 -1.41 -0.08
CA ALA A 47 14.20 -1.94 -1.35
C ALA A 47 12.76 -1.51 -1.70
N TRP A 48 11.97 -1.16 -0.67
CA TRP A 48 10.57 -0.75 -0.78
C TRP A 48 10.36 0.76 -0.68
N ARG A 49 11.44 1.56 -0.69
CA ARG A 49 11.40 3.01 -0.43
C ARG A 49 10.35 3.77 -1.26
N PRO A 50 10.15 3.50 -2.58
CA PRO A 50 9.10 4.17 -3.35
C PRO A 50 7.71 4.00 -2.73
N TYR A 51 7.36 2.78 -2.33
CA TYR A 51 6.07 2.45 -1.70
C TYR A 51 5.96 2.90 -0.24
N CYS A 52 7.09 3.26 0.37
CA CYS A 52 7.11 3.87 1.69
C CYS A 52 6.65 5.33 1.58
N ILE A 53 7.17 6.08 0.61
CA ILE A 53 6.93 7.53 0.47
C ILE A 53 5.75 7.88 -0.44
N GLU A 54 5.26 6.93 -1.24
CA GLU A 54 4.14 7.15 -2.16
C GLU A 54 2.85 7.48 -1.40
N LYS A 55 2.16 8.54 -1.82
CA LYS A 55 0.84 8.87 -1.30
C LYS A 55 -0.13 7.75 -1.67
N PRO A 56 -1.04 7.32 -0.79
CA PRO A 56 -1.99 6.25 -1.10
C PRO A 56 -2.73 6.53 -2.41
N GLN A 57 -2.49 5.70 -3.43
CA GLN A 57 -3.07 5.83 -4.78
C GLN A 57 -4.60 5.82 -4.78
N HIS A 58 -5.23 5.29 -3.72
CA HIS A 58 -6.68 5.31 -3.54
C HIS A 58 -7.25 6.74 -3.49
N LEU A 59 -6.46 7.76 -3.10
CA LEU A 59 -6.91 9.16 -3.08
C LEU A 59 -6.70 9.88 -4.42
N ALA A 60 -5.89 9.32 -5.32
CA ALA A 60 -5.64 9.89 -6.66
C ALA A 60 -6.69 9.41 -7.66
N TYR A 61 -7.11 8.14 -7.55
CA TYR A 61 -8.16 7.57 -8.40
C TYR A 61 -9.53 8.27 -8.21
N GLU A 62 -9.87 8.65 -6.98
CA GLU A 62 -11.11 9.40 -6.69
C GLU A 62 -11.08 10.87 -7.19
N ARG A 63 -9.88 11.42 -7.47
CA ARG A 63 -9.70 12.81 -7.95
C ARG A 63 -9.51 12.93 -9.46
N GLY A 64 -9.46 11.83 -10.22
CA GLY A 64 -9.33 11.87 -11.68
C GLY A 64 -8.01 12.47 -12.17
N GLU A 65 -6.95 12.43 -11.36
CA GLU A 65 -5.63 12.94 -11.72
C GLU A 65 -4.89 11.84 -12.51
N THR A 66 -4.87 11.95 -13.85
CA THR A 66 -4.07 11.08 -14.72
C THR A 66 -2.59 11.44 -14.56
N HIS A 67 -1.78 10.47 -14.13
CA HIS A 67 -0.33 10.59 -14.13
C HIS A 67 0.18 10.56 -15.59
N GLU A 68 0.37 11.73 -16.19
CA GLU A 68 1.25 11.89 -17.35
C GLU A 68 2.69 11.88 -16.82
N ASN A 69 3.48 10.93 -17.33
CA ASN A 69 4.89 10.77 -16.96
C ASN A 69 5.73 11.71 -17.84
N GLU A 70 6.55 12.56 -17.22
CA GLU A 70 7.79 13.10 -17.80
C GLU A 70 9.00 12.30 -17.30
#